data_AF-A0A7V8YYQ1-F1
#
_entry.id   AF-A0A7V8YYQ1-F1
#
_cell.length_a   1.000
_cell.length_b   1.000
_cell.length_c   1.000
_cell.angle_alpha   90.00
_cell.angle_beta   90.00
_cell.angle_gamma   90.00
#
_symmetry.space_group_name_H-M   'P 1'
#
loop_
_entity.id
_entity.type
_entity.pdbx_description
1 polymer ?
#
loop_
_entity_poly.entity_id
_entity_poly.type
_entity_poly.pdbx_seq_one_letter_code
_entity_poly.pdbx_strand_id
1 'polypeptide(L)' 'MSETATLSTIIDARVKDAITSFCKRRGIKLRYLVEQALIEQLEDEIDLEAYRSRRDEETFSFEEILEGLNKKK' A
#
# COMPACT_ATOMS: atom_id res chain seq x y z
N MET A 1 -9.77 -22.12 -7.08
CA MET A 1 -8.31 -22.32 -7.15
C MET A 1 -7.69 -20.93 -7.12
N SER A 2 -6.70 -20.64 -6.26
CA SER A 2 -5.97 -19.38 -6.38
C SER A 2 -5.13 -19.44 -7.65
N GLU A 3 -5.40 -18.60 -8.63
CA GLU A 3 -4.60 -18.51 -9.84
C GLU A 3 -3.25 -17.91 -9.48
N THR A 4 -2.17 -18.68 -9.63
CA THR A 4 -0.81 -18.18 -9.43
C THR A 4 -0.20 -17.82 -10.77
N ALA A 5 0.38 -16.62 -10.87
CA ALA A 5 1.15 -16.18 -12.02
C ALA A 5 2.66 -16.14 -11.72
N THR A 6 3.48 -16.18 -12.77
CA THR A 6 4.94 -16.05 -12.66
C THR A 6 5.36 -14.60 -12.91
N LEU A 7 6.19 -14.05 -12.03
CA LEU A 7 6.88 -12.79 -12.23
C LEU A 7 8.36 -13.05 -12.51
N SER A 8 8.81 -12.71 -13.72
CA SER A 8 10.21 -12.77 -14.13
C SER A 8 10.75 -11.35 -14.28
N THR A 9 11.89 -11.06 -13.66
CA THR A 9 12.53 -9.74 -13.74
C THR A 9 14.04 -9.86 -13.56
N ILE A 10 14.75 -8.80 -13.94
CA ILE A 10 16.20 -8.66 -13.75
C ILE A 10 16.42 -7.73 -12.56
N ILE A 11 17.23 -8.17 -11.60
CA ILE A 11 17.63 -7.35 -10.45
C ILE A 11 19.15 -7.40 -10.28
N ASP A 12 19.70 -6.41 -9.59
CA ASP A 12 21.12 -6.39 -9.24
C ASP A 12 21.51 -7.67 -8.47
N ALA A 13 22.64 -8.27 -8.86
CA ALA A 13 23.10 -9.53 -8.31
C ALA A 13 23.41 -9.44 -6.80
N ARG A 14 23.96 -8.31 -6.33
CA ARG A 14 24.25 -8.09 -4.91
C ARG A 14 22.98 -7.98 -4.11
N VAL A 15 21.96 -7.32 -4.67
CA VAL A 15 20.62 -7.26 -4.06
C VAL A 15 20.03 -8.67 -3.96
N LYS A 16 20.10 -9.47 -5.04
CA LYS A 16 19.63 -10.86 -5.05
C LYS A 16 20.31 -11.70 -3.96
N ASP A 17 21.61 -11.56 -3.80
CA ASP A 17 22.38 -12.30 -2.78
C ASP A 17 22.02 -11.86 -1.36
N ALA A 18 21.87 -10.55 -1.15
CA ALA A 18 21.48 -9.98 0.13
C ALA A 18 20.09 -10.45 0.57
N ILE A 19 19.08 -10.34 -0.30
CA ILE A 19 17.70 -10.76 0.02
C ILE A 19 17.61 -12.27 0.21
N THR A 20 18.35 -13.05 -0.58
CA THR A 20 18.39 -14.52 -0.42
C THR A 20 18.98 -14.89 0.93
N SER A 21 20.08 -14.24 1.34
CA SER A 21 20.72 -14.47 2.64
C SER A 21 19.82 -14.04 3.80
N PHE A 22 19.14 -12.90 3.68
CA PHE A 22 18.15 -12.43 4.64
C PHE A 22 17.01 -13.43 4.83
N CYS A 23 16.39 -13.88 3.73
CA CYS A 23 15.32 -14.87 3.72
C CYS A 23 15.73 -16.19 4.38
N LYS A 24 16.93 -16.71 4.05
CA LYS A 24 17.47 -17.93 4.64
C LYS A 24 17.60 -17.84 6.16
N ARG A 25 18.15 -16.75 6.69
CA ARG A 25 18.32 -16.55 8.14
C ARG A 25 16.99 -16.48 8.91
N ARG A 26 15.92 -16.04 8.25
CA ARG A 26 14.60 -15.86 8.87
C ARG A 26 13.59 -16.97 8.54
N GLY A 27 13.97 -17.97 7.75
CA GLY A 27 13.05 -19.03 7.31
C GLY A 27 11.92 -18.54 6.41
N ILE A 28 12.13 -17.43 5.67
CA ILE A 28 11.11 -16.82 4.82
C ILE A 28 11.36 -17.22 3.36
N LYS A 29 10.30 -17.56 2.62
CA LYS A 29 10.41 -17.81 1.17
C LYS A 29 10.60 -16.49 0.43
N LEU A 30 11.58 -16.43 -0.47
CA LEU A 30 11.85 -15.20 -1.23
C LEU A 30 10.64 -14.73 -2.05
N ARG A 31 9.87 -15.65 -2.64
CA ARG A 31 8.61 -15.33 -3.34
C ARG A 31 7.66 -14.54 -2.43
N TYR A 32 7.48 -15.01 -1.19
CA TYR A 32 6.58 -14.35 -0.24
C TYR A 32 7.08 -12.94 0.09
N LEU A 33 8.38 -12.77 0.35
CA LEU A 33 8.95 -11.44 0.60
C LEU A 33 8.69 -10.47 -0.56
N VAL A 34 8.92 -10.91 -1.80
CA VAL A 34 8.70 -10.08 -3.00
C VAL A 34 7.21 -9.76 -3.17
N GLU A 35 6.33 -10.74 -2.98
CA GLU A 35 4.88 -10.56 -3.09
C GLU A 35 4.36 -9.56 -2.04
N GLN A 36 4.80 -9.66 -0.79
CA GLN A 36 4.43 -8.69 0.26
C GLN A 36 4.95 -7.29 -0.04
N ALA A 37 6.21 -7.15 -0.46
CA ALA A 37 6.78 -5.84 -0.79
C ALA A 37 6.04 -5.17 -1.97
N LEU A 38 5.58 -5.96 -2.95
CA LEU A 38 4.77 -5.44 -4.06
C LEU A 38 3.37 -5.02 -3.61
N ILE A 39 2.74 -5.79 -2.71
CA ILE A 39 1.43 -5.44 -2.15
C ILE A 39 1.53 -4.13 -1.36
N GLU A 40 2.49 -4.03 -0.45
CA GLU A 40 2.72 -2.83 0.38
C GLU A 40 2.95 -1.60 -0.50
N GLN A 41 3.80 -1.69 -1.52
CA GLN A 41 4.04 -0.58 -2.44
C GLN A 41 2.78 -0.17 -3.22
N LEU A 42 1.92 -1.13 -3.60
CA LEU A 42 0.67 -0.83 -4.31
C LEU A 42 -0.36 -0.18 -3.38
N GLU A 43 -0.47 -0.66 -2.14
CA GLU A 43 -1.34 -0.08 -1.12
C GLU A 43 -0.94 1.38 -0.83
N ASP A 44 0.35 1.65 -0.66
CA ASP A 44 0.87 3.00 -0.44
C ASP A 44 0.51 3.96 -1.60
N GLU A 45 0.63 3.50 -2.85
CA GLU A 45 0.28 4.33 -4.01
C GLU A 45 -1.23 4.61 -4.10
N ILE A 46 -2.07 3.63 -3.77
CA ILE A 46 -3.53 3.80 -3.71
C ILE A 46 -3.90 4.82 -2.62
N ASP A 47 -3.26 4.73 -1.45
CA ASP A 47 -3.48 5.66 -0.35
C ASP A 47 -3.04 7.09 -0.71
N LEU A 48 -1.91 7.23 -1.39
CA LEU A 48 -1.44 8.53 -1.90
C LEU A 48 -2.37 9.12 -2.95
N GLU A 49 -2.92 8.29 -3.84
CA GLU A 49 -3.90 8.72 -4.82
C GLU A 49 -5.19 9.20 -4.14
N ALA A 50 -5.71 8.44 -3.18
CA ALA A 50 -6.88 8.80 -2.39
C ALA A 50 -6.64 10.09 -1.57
N TYR A 51 -5.45 10.27 -1.00
CA TYR A 51 -5.08 11.51 -0.32
C TYR A 51 -5.06 12.71 -1.27
N ARG A 52 -4.54 12.54 -2.50
CA ARG A 52 -4.47 13.60 -3.50
C ARG A 52 -5.86 13.98 -4.01
N SER A 53 -6.74 13.01 -4.26
CA SER A 53 -8.11 13.28 -4.72
C SER A 53 -8.95 14.02 -3.68
N ARG A 54 -8.65 13.81 -2.39
CA ARG A 54 -9.27 14.53 -1.27
C ARG A 54 -8.91 16.00 -1.15
N ARG A 55 -7.84 16.49 -1.81
CA ARG A 55 -7.45 17.90 -1.71
C ARG A 55 -8.50 18.87 -2.27
N ASP A 56 -9.30 18.40 -3.23
CA ASP A 56 -10.34 19.20 -3.88
C ASP A 56 -11.74 18.89 -3.32
N GLU A 57 -11.85 18.17 -2.21
CA GLU A 57 -13.13 17.93 -1.54
C GLU A 57 -13.67 19.22 -0.91
N GLU A 58 -14.99 19.35 -0.92
CA GLU A 58 -15.67 20.47 -0.28
C GLU A 58 -15.42 20.43 1.23
N THR A 59 -14.80 21.47 1.76
CA THR A 59 -14.53 21.61 3.19
C THR A 59 -15.63 22.44 3.84
N PHE A 60 -16.16 21.95 4.96
CA PHE A 60 -17.12 22.68 5.78
C PHE A 60 -16.46 23.09 7.08
N SER A 61 -16.74 24.31 7.55
CA SER A 61 -16.37 24.73 8.90
C SER A 61 -17.12 23.91 9.93
N PHE A 62 -16.54 23.81 11.13
CA PHE A 62 -17.16 23.09 12.23
C PHE A 62 -18.49 23.73 12.65
N GLU A 63 -18.56 25.06 12.61
CA GLU A 63 -19.75 25.85 12.90
C GLU A 63 -20.90 25.54 11.92
N GLU A 64 -20.61 25.49 10.62
CA GLU A 64 -21.61 25.14 9.59
C GLU A 64 -22.21 23.74 9.81
N ILE A 65 -21.39 22.77 10.22
CA ILE A 65 -21.87 21.42 10.55
C ILE A 65 -22.74 21.43 11.81
N LEU A 66 -22.35 22.16 12.86
CA LEU A 66 -23.10 22.26 14.11
C LEU A 66 -24.49 22.89 13.91
N GLU A 67 -24.58 23.94 13.10
CA GLU A 67 -25.86 24.56 12.76
C GLU A 67 -26.78 23.61 11.99
N GLY A 68 -26.23 22.84 11.05
CA GLY A 68 -26.97 21.82 10.30
C GLY A 68 -27.51 20.68 11.16
N LEU A 69 -26.78 20.28 12.21
CA LEU A 69 -27.20 19.23 13.14
C LEU A 69 -28.28 19.71 14.13
N ASN A 70 -28.20 20.96 14.60
CA ASN A 70 -29.20 21.53 15.51
C ASN A 70 -30.54 21.82 14.82
N LYS A 71 -30.56 22.06 13.50
CA LYS A 71 -31.79 22.27 12.71
C LYS A 71 -32.55 20.97 12.37
N LYS A 72 -31.94 19.78 12.58
CA LYS A 72 -32.56 18.47 12.32
C LYS A 72 -33.23 17.83 13.55
N LYS A 73 -33.25 18.52 14.68
CA LYS A 73 -34.09 18.18 15.85
C LYS A 73 -35.37 18.98 15.83
#